data_AF-A0A963BYA8-F1
#
_entry.id   AF-A0A963BYA8-F1
#
_cell.length_a   1.000
_cell.length_b   1.000
_cell.length_c   1.000
_cell.angle_alpha   90.00
_cell.angle_beta   90.00
_cell.angle_gamma   90.00
#
_symmetry.space_group_name_H-M   'P 1'
#
loop_
_entity.id
_entity.type
_entity.pdbx_description
1 polymer ?
#
loop_
_entity_poly.entity_id
_entity_poly.type
_entity_poly.pdbx_seq_one_letter_code
_entity_poly.pdbx_strand_id
1 'polypeptide(L)'
;IDTAALILEGAGAGPAAVSDAGLDEFAEGEEILSAAERQAGRPMWGRDAPTTAEQLKSYEAAYLAWFRGEIALGGRASYGAFRARVRQWLEELMAQNLRGQHTLAVTSAGVICALTCEVLGLDDTRWAELLRVLGNASVTEIVYSGGRCTLRSFNSTGHLPQGLGSGI
;
A
#
# COMPACT_ATOMS: atom_id res chain seq x y z
N ILE A 1 -6.58 9.94 -5.56
CA ILE A 1 -6.77 10.73 -6.80
C ILE A 1 -5.94 12.02 -6.74
N ASP A 2 -6.02 12.75 -5.63
CA ASP A 2 -5.35 14.06 -5.46
C ASP A 2 -3.84 14.05 -5.72
N THR A 3 -3.10 13.06 -5.19
CA THR A 3 -1.64 12.95 -5.42
C THR A 3 -1.31 12.76 -6.91
N ALA A 4 -2.07 11.96 -7.64
CA ALA A 4 -1.85 11.75 -9.07
C ALA A 4 -2.11 13.03 -9.87
N ALA A 5 -3.16 13.77 -9.51
CA ALA A 5 -3.47 15.06 -10.13
C ALA A 5 -2.34 16.08 -9.94
N LEU A 6 -1.81 16.19 -8.71
CA LEU A 6 -0.68 17.08 -8.39
C LEU A 6 0.59 16.72 -9.17
N ILE A 7 0.88 15.42 -9.34
CA ILE A 7 2.03 14.97 -10.14
C ILE A 7 1.85 15.35 -11.61
N LEU A 8 0.66 15.12 -12.18
CA LEU A 8 0.36 15.47 -13.57
C LEU A 8 0.42 16.98 -13.82
N GLU A 9 -0.10 17.78 -12.90
CA GLU A 9 -0.01 19.24 -12.94
C GLU A 9 1.46 19.69 -12.92
N GLY A 10 2.26 19.16 -12.00
CA GLY A 10 3.69 19.48 -11.89
C GLY A 10 4.51 19.05 -13.11
N ALA A 11 4.09 18.00 -13.82
CA ALA A 11 4.75 17.52 -15.04
C ALA A 11 4.43 18.37 -16.28
N GLY A 12 3.48 19.31 -16.21
CA GLY A 12 3.17 20.27 -17.28
C GLY A 12 2.35 19.71 -18.46
N ALA A 13 2.22 18.39 -18.59
CA ALA A 13 1.20 17.67 -19.36
C ALA A 13 1.44 16.15 -19.24
N GLY A 14 0.37 15.36 -19.19
CA GLY A 14 0.44 13.90 -19.21
C GLY A 14 -0.90 13.30 -19.65
N PRO A 15 -0.95 11.98 -19.91
CA PRO A 15 -2.21 11.29 -20.13
C PRO A 15 -3.12 11.48 -18.91
N ALA A 16 -4.44 11.50 -19.13
CA ALA A 16 -5.40 11.55 -18.04
C ALA A 16 -5.17 10.36 -17.09
N ALA A 17 -5.15 10.63 -15.78
CA ALA A 17 -5.10 9.57 -14.78
C ALA A 17 -6.36 8.69 -14.91
N VAL A 18 -6.16 7.38 -14.84
CA VAL A 18 -7.23 6.38 -14.81
C VAL A 18 -7.23 5.73 -13.43
N SER A 19 -8.42 5.57 -12.85
CA SER A 19 -8.59 4.82 -11.60
C SER A 19 -8.68 3.33 -11.87
N ASP A 20 -8.00 2.53 -11.05
CA ASP A 20 -7.96 1.07 -11.16
C ASP A 20 -8.12 0.46 -9.77
N ALA A 21 -9.16 -0.36 -9.59
CA ALA A 21 -9.45 -1.01 -8.31
C ALA A 21 -8.37 -2.02 -7.90
N GLY A 22 -7.52 -2.45 -8.84
CA GLY A 22 -6.33 -3.26 -8.59
C GLY A 22 -5.33 -2.60 -7.64
N LEU A 23 -5.36 -1.26 -7.58
CA LEU A 23 -4.47 -0.41 -6.79
C LEU A 23 -5.13 0.17 -5.54
N ASP A 24 -6.32 -0.28 -5.17
CA ASP A 24 -6.98 0.16 -3.94
C ASP A 24 -6.26 -0.41 -2.70
N GLU A 25 -6.27 0.32 -1.58
CA GLU A 25 -5.72 -0.15 -0.32
C GLU A 25 -6.54 -1.34 0.23
N PHE A 26 -5.90 -2.17 1.08
CA PHE A 26 -6.57 -3.33 1.68
C PHE A 26 -7.74 -2.94 2.61
N ALA A 27 -7.62 -1.79 3.28
CA ALA A 27 -8.65 -1.21 4.13
C ALA A 27 -8.34 0.28 4.41
N GLU A 28 -9.37 1.03 4.73
CA GLU A 28 -9.22 2.37 5.28
C GLU A 28 -8.81 2.32 6.75
N GLY A 29 -8.14 3.37 7.24
CA GLY A 29 -7.70 3.44 8.63
C GLY A 29 -8.84 3.30 9.64
N GLU A 30 -10.00 3.86 9.34
CA GLU A 30 -11.21 3.77 10.18
C GLU A 30 -11.71 2.33 10.34
N GLU A 31 -11.54 1.49 9.31
CA GLU A 31 -12.01 0.09 9.33
C GLU A 31 -11.06 -0.78 10.15
N ILE A 32 -9.76 -0.49 10.09
CA ILE A 32 -8.75 -1.13 10.93
C ILE A 32 -8.96 -0.71 12.39
N LEU A 33 -9.22 0.57 12.66
CA LEU A 33 -9.55 1.06 14.00
C LEU A 33 -10.84 0.42 14.53
N SER A 34 -11.89 0.31 13.70
CA SER A 34 -13.14 -0.36 14.07
C SER A 34 -12.91 -1.85 14.40
N ALA A 35 -12.01 -2.52 13.68
CA ALA A 35 -11.61 -3.89 14.00
C ALA A 35 -10.82 -3.96 15.32
N ALA A 36 -9.92 -3.00 15.55
CA ALA A 36 -9.16 -2.89 16.79
C ALA A 36 -10.07 -2.65 18.01
N GLU A 37 -11.11 -1.82 17.89
CA GLU A 37 -12.12 -1.61 18.93
C GLU A 37 -12.81 -2.91 19.32
N ARG A 38 -13.29 -3.67 18.32
CA ARG A 38 -13.95 -4.96 18.54
C ARG A 38 -13.02 -5.97 19.21
N GLN A 39 -11.75 -6.00 18.82
CA GLN A 39 -10.77 -6.91 19.39
C GLN A 39 -10.38 -6.52 20.83
N ALA A 40 -10.24 -5.23 21.11
CA ALA A 40 -9.84 -4.73 22.43
C ALA A 40 -11.01 -4.61 23.42
N GLY A 41 -12.26 -4.63 22.94
CA GLY A 41 -13.45 -4.46 23.78
C GLY A 41 -13.56 -3.06 24.39
N ARG A 42 -12.93 -2.05 23.78
CA ARG A 42 -12.92 -0.64 24.22
C ARG A 42 -12.90 0.31 23.02
N PRO A 43 -13.43 1.53 23.16
CA PRO A 43 -13.37 2.53 22.09
C PRO A 43 -11.92 2.93 21.78
N MET A 44 -11.63 3.17 20.50
CA MET A 44 -10.35 3.69 19.99
C MET A 44 -10.45 5.17 19.63
N TRP A 45 -11.66 5.74 19.65
CA TRP A 45 -11.92 7.17 19.45
C TRP A 45 -12.81 7.77 20.53
N GLY A 46 -12.87 9.10 20.53
CA GLY A 46 -13.67 9.87 21.49
C GLY A 46 -12.97 10.06 22.83
N ARG A 47 -13.73 10.51 23.82
CA ARG A 47 -13.21 10.96 25.12
C ARG A 47 -12.53 9.85 25.92
N ASP A 48 -12.97 8.62 25.72
CA ASP A 48 -12.50 7.43 26.45
C ASP A 48 -11.45 6.64 25.63
N ALA A 49 -10.97 7.20 24.52
CA ALA A 49 -9.93 6.59 23.71
C ALA A 49 -8.61 6.47 24.51
N PRO A 50 -7.84 5.39 24.27
CA PRO A 50 -6.54 5.24 24.90
C PRO A 50 -5.54 6.25 24.31
N THR A 51 -4.33 6.27 24.86
CA THR A 51 -3.28 7.17 24.34
C THR A 51 -2.99 6.89 22.86
N THR A 52 -2.45 7.88 22.13
CA THR A 52 -2.09 7.71 20.71
C THR A 52 -1.16 6.53 20.49
N ALA A 53 -0.21 6.28 21.39
CA ALA A 53 0.68 5.13 21.32
C ALA A 53 -0.07 3.79 21.44
N GLU A 54 -1.06 3.69 22.33
CA GLU A 54 -1.90 2.51 22.47
C GLU A 54 -2.87 2.32 21.29
N GLN A 55 -3.39 3.42 20.73
CA GLN A 55 -4.21 3.37 19.51
C GLN A 55 -3.38 2.81 18.35
N LEU A 56 -2.17 3.34 18.13
CA LEU A 56 -1.25 2.84 17.09
C LEU A 56 -0.91 1.36 17.31
N LYS A 57 -0.64 0.95 18.55
CA LYS A 57 -0.40 -0.47 18.87
C LYS A 57 -1.61 -1.35 18.57
N SER A 58 -2.82 -0.88 18.86
CA SER A 58 -4.07 -1.63 18.62
C SER A 58 -4.39 -1.70 17.13
N TYR A 59 -4.16 -0.59 16.41
CA TYR A 59 -4.25 -0.53 14.96
C TYR A 59 -3.29 -1.54 14.31
N GLU A 60 -2.05 -1.57 14.79
CA GLU A 60 -1.03 -2.50 14.32
C GLU A 60 -1.43 -3.95 14.55
N ALA A 61 -1.87 -4.27 15.76
CA ALA A 61 -2.35 -5.61 16.09
C ALA A 61 -3.53 -6.04 15.20
N ALA A 62 -4.46 -5.12 14.88
CA ALA A 62 -5.64 -5.42 14.08
C ALA A 62 -5.28 -5.74 12.62
N TYR A 63 -4.48 -4.91 11.94
CA TYR A 63 -4.11 -5.24 10.55
C TYR A 63 -3.22 -6.49 10.48
N LEU A 64 -2.38 -6.74 11.50
CA LEU A 64 -1.57 -7.96 11.57
C LEU A 64 -2.43 -9.21 11.79
N ALA A 65 -3.47 -9.12 12.62
CA ALA A 65 -4.44 -10.21 12.80
C ALA A 65 -5.23 -10.47 11.52
N TRP A 66 -5.63 -9.42 10.80
CA TRP A 66 -6.28 -9.56 9.49
C TRP A 66 -5.34 -10.21 8.46
N PHE A 67 -4.08 -9.77 8.43
CA PHE A 67 -3.03 -10.33 7.60
C PHE A 67 -2.86 -11.84 7.84
N ARG A 68 -2.89 -12.28 9.11
CA ARG A 68 -2.85 -13.71 9.49
C ARG A 68 -4.16 -14.46 9.26
N GLY A 69 -5.22 -13.78 8.81
CA GLY A 69 -6.55 -14.37 8.62
C GLY A 69 -7.30 -14.65 9.92
N GLU A 70 -6.88 -14.06 11.04
CA GLU A 70 -7.48 -14.26 12.37
C GLU A 70 -8.75 -13.41 12.56
N ILE A 71 -8.83 -12.27 11.87
CA ILE A 71 -9.99 -11.37 11.92
C ILE A 71 -10.39 -10.90 10.52
N ALA A 72 -11.65 -10.48 10.38
CA ALA A 72 -12.13 -9.77 9.21
C ALA A 72 -12.12 -8.25 9.44
N LEU A 73 -11.74 -7.51 8.40
CA LEU A 73 -12.01 -6.07 8.31
C LEU A 73 -13.36 -5.91 7.60
N GLY A 74 -14.27 -5.13 8.19
CA GLY A 74 -15.68 -5.12 7.78
C GLY A 74 -15.85 -4.74 6.30
N GLY A 75 -16.48 -5.61 5.51
CA GLY A 75 -16.70 -5.37 4.07
C GLY A 75 -15.45 -5.42 3.19
N ARG A 76 -14.28 -5.75 3.76
CA ARG A 76 -13.01 -5.82 3.02
C ARG A 76 -12.63 -7.24 2.66
N ALA A 77 -11.82 -7.35 1.61
CA ALA A 77 -11.30 -8.62 1.14
C ALA A 77 -10.41 -9.29 2.20
N SER A 78 -10.26 -10.62 2.13
CA SER A 78 -9.20 -11.30 2.87
C SER A 78 -7.82 -10.89 2.34
N TYR A 79 -6.78 -11.09 3.14
CA TYR A 79 -5.41 -10.82 2.70
C TYR A 79 -5.05 -11.55 1.38
N GLY A 80 -5.43 -12.83 1.26
CA GLY A 80 -5.21 -13.61 0.04
C GLY A 80 -5.93 -13.02 -1.19
N ALA A 81 -7.17 -12.55 -1.02
CA ALA A 81 -7.93 -11.92 -2.10
C ALA A 81 -7.35 -10.54 -2.47
N PHE A 82 -6.92 -9.74 -1.49
CA PHE A 82 -6.19 -8.51 -1.71
C PHE A 82 -4.90 -8.75 -2.52
N ARG A 83 -4.08 -9.72 -2.11
CA ARG A 83 -2.85 -10.10 -2.82
C ARG A 83 -3.12 -10.59 -4.24
N ALA A 84 -4.15 -11.40 -4.44
CA ALA A 84 -4.54 -11.88 -5.75
C ALA A 84 -4.92 -10.73 -6.69
N ARG A 85 -5.70 -9.76 -6.20
CA ARG A 85 -6.08 -8.56 -6.95
C ARG A 85 -4.85 -7.74 -7.38
N VAL A 86 -3.92 -7.48 -6.45
CA VAL A 86 -2.71 -6.70 -6.76
C VAL A 86 -1.79 -7.43 -7.76
N ARG A 87 -1.65 -8.75 -7.61
CA ARG A 87 -0.91 -9.58 -8.59
C ARG A 87 -1.54 -9.52 -9.97
N GLN A 88 -2.85 -9.70 -10.06
CA GLN A 88 -3.58 -9.66 -11.32
C GLN A 88 -3.35 -8.32 -12.04
N TRP A 89 -3.40 -7.20 -11.33
CA TRP A 89 -3.10 -5.89 -11.89
C TRP A 89 -1.69 -5.82 -12.51
N LEU A 90 -0.67 -6.35 -11.83
CA LEU A 90 0.70 -6.39 -12.34
C LEU A 90 0.82 -7.30 -13.58
N GLU A 91 0.17 -8.46 -13.57
CA GLU A 91 0.13 -9.40 -14.70
C GLU A 91 -0.53 -8.77 -15.93
N GLU A 92 -1.66 -8.11 -15.75
CA GLU A 92 -2.36 -7.39 -16.82
C GLU A 92 -1.52 -6.24 -17.38
N LEU A 93 -0.82 -5.49 -16.53
CA LEU A 93 0.12 -4.45 -16.96
C LEU A 93 1.26 -5.04 -17.81
N MET A 94 1.87 -6.13 -17.35
CA MET A 94 2.96 -6.79 -18.09
C MET A 94 2.49 -7.41 -19.40
N ALA A 95 1.25 -7.91 -19.45
CA ALA A 95 0.65 -8.53 -20.64
C ALA A 95 0.46 -7.54 -21.80
N GLN A 96 0.32 -6.24 -21.51
CA GLN A 96 0.24 -5.20 -22.54
C GLN A 96 1.55 -5.09 -23.36
N ASN A 97 2.67 -5.63 -22.85
CA ASN A 97 3.97 -5.77 -23.54
C ASN A 97 4.48 -4.46 -24.19
N LEU A 98 4.22 -3.34 -23.52
CA LEU A 98 4.55 -2.00 -23.99
C LEU A 98 6.05 -1.71 -23.77
N ARG A 99 6.90 -2.15 -24.71
CA ARG A 99 8.35 -1.90 -24.64
C ARG A 99 8.65 -0.40 -24.60
N GLY A 100 9.51 0.01 -23.65
CA GLY A 100 9.99 1.39 -23.53
C GLY A 100 8.96 2.37 -22.97
N GLN A 101 7.81 1.89 -22.47
CA GLN A 101 6.83 2.74 -21.78
C GLN A 101 7.06 2.76 -20.28
N HIS A 102 6.71 3.89 -19.67
CA HIS A 102 6.74 4.09 -18.24
C HIS A 102 5.30 4.14 -17.72
N THR A 103 5.02 3.37 -16.67
CA THR A 103 3.73 3.40 -15.97
C THR A 103 3.94 4.06 -14.62
N LEU A 104 3.21 5.14 -14.36
CA LEU A 104 3.14 5.73 -13.02
C LEU A 104 1.88 5.21 -12.34
N ALA A 105 2.06 4.41 -11.29
CA ALA A 105 0.98 4.00 -10.41
C ALA A 105 1.08 4.78 -9.09
N VAL A 106 0.03 5.53 -8.77
CA VAL A 106 -0.10 6.25 -7.50
C VAL A 106 -1.04 5.45 -6.62
N THR A 107 -0.50 4.84 -5.57
CA THR A 107 -1.20 3.89 -4.71
C THR A 107 -0.68 4.02 -3.28
N SER A 108 -1.09 3.09 -2.42
CA SER A 108 -0.90 3.12 -0.98
C SER A 108 0.15 2.09 -0.51
N ALA A 109 0.49 2.15 0.77
CA ALA A 109 1.61 1.38 1.30
C ALA A 109 1.36 -0.13 1.24
N GLY A 110 0.14 -0.60 1.50
CA GLY A 110 -0.18 -2.01 1.43
C GLY A 110 -0.02 -2.60 0.03
N VAL A 111 -0.40 -1.84 -1.00
CA VAL A 111 -0.25 -2.25 -2.41
C VAL A 111 1.22 -2.27 -2.82
N ILE A 112 2.00 -1.24 -2.47
CA ILE A 112 3.45 -1.19 -2.77
C ILE A 112 4.18 -2.37 -2.13
N CYS A 113 3.85 -2.70 -0.88
CA CYS A 113 4.44 -3.85 -0.19
C CYS A 113 4.01 -5.18 -0.84
N ALA A 114 2.74 -5.30 -1.26
CA ALA A 114 2.24 -6.49 -1.95
C ALA A 114 2.94 -6.71 -3.30
N LEU A 115 3.10 -5.64 -4.10
CA LEU A 115 3.85 -5.69 -5.35
C LEU A 115 5.31 -6.07 -5.10
N THR A 116 5.95 -5.49 -4.08
CA THR A 116 7.35 -5.80 -3.75
C THR A 116 7.53 -7.26 -3.35
N CYS A 117 6.61 -7.81 -2.54
CA CYS A 117 6.63 -9.24 -2.19
C CYS A 117 6.44 -10.12 -3.43
N GLU A 118 5.50 -9.77 -4.32
CA GLU A 118 5.24 -10.51 -5.56
C GLU A 118 6.47 -10.51 -6.48
N VAL A 119 7.07 -9.34 -6.73
CA VAL A 119 8.22 -9.19 -7.63
C VAL A 119 9.47 -9.90 -7.11
N LEU A 120 9.68 -9.92 -5.79
CA LEU A 120 10.84 -10.55 -5.17
C LEU A 120 10.61 -12.02 -4.76
N GLY A 121 9.40 -12.55 -4.93
CA GLY A 121 9.05 -13.89 -4.47
C GLY A 121 9.14 -14.05 -2.95
N LEU A 122 8.84 -12.98 -2.20
CA LEU A 122 8.83 -13.01 -0.75
C LEU A 122 7.55 -13.63 -0.22
N ASP A 123 7.69 -14.32 0.90
CA ASP A 123 6.53 -14.77 1.65
C ASP A 123 5.76 -13.60 2.26
N ASP A 124 4.55 -13.91 2.69
CA ASP A 124 3.59 -12.96 3.24
C ASP A 124 4.15 -12.25 4.49
N THR A 125 5.02 -12.90 5.27
CA THR A 125 5.53 -12.34 6.53
C THR A 125 6.34 -11.06 6.32
N ARG A 126 6.98 -10.93 5.15
CA ARG A 126 7.73 -9.72 4.78
C ARG A 126 6.84 -8.52 4.47
N TRP A 127 5.57 -8.75 4.09
CA TRP A 127 4.64 -7.67 3.77
C TRP A 127 4.47 -6.72 4.95
N ALA A 128 4.26 -7.27 6.16
CA ALA A 128 4.08 -6.48 7.37
C ALA A 128 5.35 -5.71 7.75
N GLU A 129 6.53 -6.31 7.60
CA GLU A 129 7.81 -5.64 7.89
C GLU A 129 8.05 -4.45 6.96
N LEU A 130 7.77 -4.61 5.66
CA LEU A 130 7.89 -3.56 4.66
C LEU A 130 6.91 -2.42 4.92
N LEU A 131 5.68 -2.74 5.33
CA LEU A 131 4.64 -1.75 5.59
C LEU A 131 5.05 -0.74 6.67
N ARG A 132 5.79 -1.19 7.70
CA ARG A 132 6.25 -0.34 8.81
C ARG A 132 7.23 0.76 8.39
N VAL A 133 8.01 0.49 7.35
CA VAL A 133 9.11 1.37 6.93
C VAL A 133 8.75 2.25 5.75
N LEU A 134 7.60 2.01 5.11
CA LEU A 134 7.23 2.73 3.90
C LEU A 134 6.86 4.18 4.20
N GLY A 135 7.56 5.11 3.55
CA GLY A 135 7.35 6.54 3.69
C GLY A 135 6.26 7.07 2.78
N ASN A 136 5.60 8.12 3.24
CA ASN A 136 4.67 8.90 2.41
C ASN A 136 5.42 9.54 1.24
N ALA A 137 4.74 9.60 0.09
CA ALA A 137 5.30 10.08 -1.18
C ALA A 137 6.61 9.38 -1.59
N SER A 138 6.89 8.19 -1.07
CA SER A 138 8.03 7.40 -1.54
C SER A 138 7.81 6.87 -2.95
N VAL A 139 8.91 6.64 -3.68
CA VAL A 139 8.91 6.05 -5.01
C VAL A 139 9.52 4.65 -4.95
N THR A 140 8.80 3.68 -5.51
CA THR A 140 9.26 2.31 -5.71
C THR A 140 9.27 2.02 -7.21
N GLU A 141 10.41 1.55 -7.73
CA GLU A 141 10.58 1.29 -9.16
C GLU A 141 10.67 -0.21 -9.43
N ILE A 142 9.75 -0.70 -10.27
CA ILE A 142 9.75 -2.07 -10.78
C ILE A 142 10.07 -2.02 -12.27
N VAL A 143 11.00 -2.86 -12.71
CA VAL A 143 11.37 -3.01 -14.12
C VAL A 143 10.79 -4.31 -14.63
N TYR A 144 10.08 -4.27 -15.74
CA TYR A 144 9.49 -5.44 -16.36
C TYR A 144 9.80 -5.53 -17.86
N SER A 145 9.95 -6.75 -18.38
CA SER A 145 10.17 -7.04 -19.79
C SER A 145 9.94 -8.53 -20.06
N GLY A 146 9.25 -8.85 -21.16
CA GLY A 146 9.08 -10.24 -21.63
C GLY A 146 8.45 -11.17 -20.58
N GLY A 147 7.44 -10.68 -19.85
CA GLY A 147 6.74 -11.45 -18.80
C GLY A 147 7.54 -11.64 -17.51
N ARG A 148 8.70 -10.98 -17.36
CA ARG A 148 9.49 -10.97 -16.12
C ARG A 148 9.49 -9.58 -15.53
N CYS A 149 9.58 -9.49 -14.21
CA CYS A 149 9.79 -8.23 -13.49
C CYS A 149 10.85 -8.39 -12.40
N THR A 150 11.43 -7.27 -11.97
CA THR A 150 12.35 -7.19 -10.84
C THR A 150 12.27 -5.80 -10.20
N LEU A 151 12.74 -5.69 -8.96
CA LEU A 151 12.78 -4.44 -8.21
C LEU A 151 14.07 -3.67 -8.55
N ARG A 152 13.94 -2.40 -8.93
CA ARG A 152 15.07 -1.48 -9.16
C ARG A 152 15.38 -0.65 -7.91
N SER A 153 14.36 -0.10 -7.28
CA SER A 153 14.49 0.71 -6.07
C SER A 153 13.22 0.59 -5.24
N PHE A 154 13.34 0.74 -3.92
CA PHE A 154 12.22 0.65 -2.98
C PHE A 154 12.26 1.82 -2.01
N ASN A 155 11.09 2.39 -1.73
CA ASN A 155 10.88 3.39 -0.69
C ASN A 155 11.82 4.63 -0.81
N SER A 156 12.10 5.08 -2.03
CA SER A 156 12.98 6.21 -2.27
C SER A 156 12.27 7.53 -2.00
N THR A 157 12.83 8.34 -1.10
CA THR A 157 12.35 9.69 -0.77
C THR A 157 13.33 10.78 -1.22
N GLY A 158 14.32 10.43 -2.04
CA GLY A 158 15.41 11.36 -2.42
C GLY A 158 14.97 12.59 -3.23
N HIS A 159 13.75 12.62 -3.74
CA HIS A 159 13.16 13.78 -4.41
C HIS A 159 12.53 14.78 -3.43
N LEU A 160 12.30 14.38 -2.17
CA LEU A 160 11.72 15.25 -1.16
C LEU A 160 12.79 16.19 -0.58
N PRO A 161 12.47 17.47 -0.34
CA PRO A 161 13.31 18.37 0.44
C PRO A 161 13.64 17.81 1.83
N GLN A 162 14.77 18.23 2.37
CA GLN A 162 15.19 17.86 3.72
C GLN A 162 14.11 18.25 4.74
N GLY A 163 13.73 17.31 5.62
CA GLY A 163 12.73 17.50 6.66
C GLY A 163 11.28 17.17 6.25
N LEU A 164 11.02 16.83 4.98
CA LEU A 164 9.70 16.38 4.52
C LEU A 164 9.59 14.85 4.37
N GLY A 165 10.70 14.13 4.57
CA GLY A 165 10.67 12.68 4.66
C GLY A 165 9.84 12.21 5.87
N SER A 166 9.19 11.06 5.73
CA SER A 166 8.63 10.38 6.90
C SER A 166 9.81 10.04 7.82
N GLY A 167 9.81 10.53 9.07
CA GLY A 167 10.90 10.35 10.04
C GLY A 167 11.01 8.93 10.60
N ILE A 168 10.84 7.94 9.72
CA ILE A 168 10.87 6.51 9.99
C ILE A 168 12.33 6.06 10.09
#